data_AF-A0A1M6LAU8-F1
#
_entry.id   AF-A0A1M6LAU8-F1
#
_cell.length_a   1.000
_cell.length_b   1.000
_cell.length_c   1.000
_cell.angle_alpha   90.00
_cell.angle_beta   90.00
_cell.angle_gamma   90.00
#
_symmetry.space_group_name_H-M   'P 1'
#
loop_
_entity.id
_entity.type
_entity.pdbx_description
1 polymer ?
#
loop_
_entity_poly.entity_id
_entity_poly.type
_entity_poly.pdbx_seq_one_letter_code
_entity_poly.pdbx_strand_id
1 'polypeptide(L)'
;MNLEETTQKVASLADKKSGSIGKKIKFRFDEGVIFLDDSSNPTQVTNNDDYADCTVKLTLENFNKLMNGEMNAMGAFMMGKIKVEGDISIATKLSNLF
;
A
#
# COMPACT_ATOMS: atom_id res chain seq x y z
N MET A 1 13.39 7.13 -3.87
CA MET A 1 12.14 7.90 -3.80
C MET A 1 11.90 8.29 -2.37
N ASN A 2 11.31 9.45 -2.14
CA ASN A 2 10.89 9.90 -0.81
C ASN A 2 9.40 9.59 -0.56
N LEU A 3 8.90 9.91 0.64
CA LEU A 3 7.50 9.65 1.04
C LEU A 3 6.49 10.43 0.18
N GLU A 4 6.80 11.65 -0.21
CA GLU A 4 5.92 12.51 -1.02
C GLU A 4 5.73 11.94 -2.43
N GLU A 5 6.82 11.60 -3.11
CA GLU A 5 6.80 10.93 -4.41
C GLU A 5 6.03 9.60 -4.35
N THR A 6 6.19 8.87 -3.25
CA THR A 6 5.50 7.59 -3.03
C THR A 6 4.01 7.80 -2.82
N THR A 7 3.62 8.85 -2.09
CA THR A 7 2.22 9.23 -1.87
C THR A 7 1.53 9.59 -3.18
N GLN A 8 2.19 10.37 -4.03
CA GLN A 8 1.67 10.72 -5.36
C GLN A 8 1.48 9.50 -6.25
N LYS A 9 2.42 8.55 -6.21
CA LYS A 9 2.29 7.27 -6.94
C LYS A 9 1.10 6.45 -6.44
N VAL A 10 0.94 6.31 -5.13
CA VAL A 10 -0.19 5.59 -4.53
C VAL A 10 -1.52 6.25 -4.92
N ALA A 11 -1.62 7.57 -4.82
CA ALA A 11 -2.81 8.33 -5.24
C ALA A 11 -3.16 8.09 -6.72
N SER A 12 -2.16 8.17 -7.60
CA SER A 12 -2.35 7.94 -9.05
C SER A 12 -2.85 6.52 -9.38
N LEU A 13 -2.47 5.52 -8.58
CA LEU A 13 -2.91 4.14 -8.74
C LEU A 13 -4.31 3.92 -8.14
N ALA A 14 -4.56 4.52 -6.98
CA ALA A 14 -5.86 4.53 -6.32
C ALA A 14 -6.94 5.10 -7.23
N ASP A 15 -6.68 6.24 -7.89
CA ASP A 15 -7.63 6.86 -8.82
C ASP A 15 -8.02 5.95 -9.98
N LYS A 16 -7.08 5.17 -10.52
CA LYS A 16 -7.33 4.25 -11.64
C LYS A 16 -8.12 3.00 -11.23
N LYS A 17 -8.13 2.67 -9.94
CA LYS A 17 -8.65 1.43 -9.37
C LYS A 17 -9.62 1.69 -8.22
N SER A 18 -10.22 2.88 -8.17
CA SER A 18 -11.06 3.30 -7.05
C SER A 18 -12.25 2.35 -6.85
N GLY A 19 -12.46 1.93 -5.61
CA GLY A 19 -13.52 1.00 -5.19
C GLY A 19 -13.23 -0.48 -5.47
N SER A 20 -12.04 -0.84 -5.96
CA SER A 20 -11.68 -2.24 -6.25
C SER A 20 -11.32 -3.06 -5.01
N ILE A 21 -10.92 -2.40 -3.93
CA ILE A 21 -10.55 -2.99 -2.65
C ILE A 21 -11.72 -2.88 -1.67
N GLY A 22 -12.36 -1.71 -1.60
CA GLY A 22 -13.50 -1.43 -0.71
C GLY A 22 -13.15 -1.35 0.78
N LYS A 23 -11.87 -1.11 1.11
CA LYS A 23 -11.31 -1.19 2.47
C LYS A 23 -10.24 -0.14 2.72
N LYS A 24 -9.86 0.04 3.99
CA LYS A 24 -8.81 0.95 4.42
C LYS A 24 -7.47 0.24 4.50
N ILE A 25 -6.46 0.81 3.87
CA ILE A 25 -5.10 0.28 3.81
C ILE A 25 -4.12 1.32 4.33
N LYS A 26 -3.11 0.88 5.06
CA LYS A 26 -2.00 1.71 5.50
C LYS A 26 -0.68 1.11 5.07
N PHE A 27 0.10 1.84 4.29
CA PHE A 27 1.51 1.54 4.08
C PHE A 27 2.32 2.26 5.13
N ARG A 28 3.15 1.53 5.87
CA ARG A 28 4.03 2.10 6.89
C ARG A 28 5.48 1.90 6.46
N PHE A 29 6.16 3.02 6.31
CA PHE A 29 7.57 3.16 6.02
C PHE A 29 8.29 3.71 7.26
N ASP A 30 9.61 3.77 7.22
CA ASP A 30 10.39 4.39 8.28
C ASP A 30 10.23 5.92 8.27
N GLU A 31 10.01 6.49 7.08
CA GLU A 31 9.83 7.92 6.83
C GLU A 31 8.42 8.42 7.17
N GLY A 32 7.43 7.53 7.28
CA GLY A 32 6.06 7.90 7.57
C GLY A 32 5.04 6.88 7.07
N VAL A 33 3.78 7.32 6.97
CA VAL A 33 2.64 6.47 6.58
C VAL A 33 1.95 7.03 5.35
N ILE A 34 1.40 6.12 4.54
CA ILE A 34 0.45 6.44 3.48
C ILE A 34 -0.81 5.67 3.80
N PHE A 35 -1.90 6.41 4.02
CA PHE A 35 -3.22 5.87 4.28
C PHE A 35 -4.08 5.98 3.03
N LEU A 36 -4.81 4.91 2.72
CA LEU A 36 -5.69 4.78 1.56
C LEU A 36 -7.06 4.30 2.05
N ASP A 37 -8.10 5.09 1.82
CA ASP A 37 -9.49 4.74 2.09
C ASP A 37 -10.22 4.46 0.78
N ASP A 38 -10.29 3.18 0.41
CA ASP A 38 -11.02 2.71 -0.77
C ASP A 38 -12.47 2.32 -0.45
N SER A 39 -12.93 2.55 0.80
CA SER A 39 -14.34 2.38 1.17
C SER A 39 -15.19 3.59 0.78
N SER A 40 -14.57 4.73 0.49
CA SER A 40 -15.19 5.94 -0.05
C SER A 40 -14.95 6.09 -1.56
N ASN A 41 -15.86 6.81 -2.24
CA ASN A 41 -15.69 7.21 -3.64
C ASN A 41 -15.70 8.76 -3.75
N PRO A 42 -14.62 9.40 -4.23
CA PRO A 42 -13.37 8.78 -4.68
C PRO A 42 -12.55 8.20 -3.52
N THR A 43 -11.63 7.29 -3.85
CA THR A 43 -10.64 6.76 -2.90
C THR A 43 -9.83 7.92 -2.33
N GLN A 44 -9.69 7.98 -1.01
CA GLN A 44 -8.90 9.03 -0.38
C GLN A 44 -7.50 8.53 -0.07
N VAL A 45 -6.49 9.37 -0.34
CA VAL A 45 -5.10 9.09 0.01
C VAL A 45 -4.56 10.23 0.86
N THR A 46 -4.04 9.90 2.04
CA THR A 46 -3.48 10.86 3.01
C THR A 46 -2.20 10.29 3.64
N ASN A 47 -1.51 11.11 4.43
CA ASN A 47 -0.36 10.66 5.25
C ASN A 47 -0.70 10.57 6.75
N ASN A 48 -1.98 10.41 7.09
CA ASN A 48 -2.41 10.28 8.48
C ASN A 48 -2.20 8.84 8.99
N ASP A 49 -1.85 8.67 10.26
CA ASP A 49 -1.74 7.34 10.89
C ASP A 49 -3.11 6.86 11.41
N ASP A 50 -4.10 6.89 10.53
CA ASP A 50 -5.47 6.48 10.84
C ASP A 50 -5.59 4.94 10.94
N TYR A 51 -6.71 4.48 11.49
CA TYR A 51 -7.04 3.06 11.53
C TYR A 51 -7.24 2.50 10.11
N ALA A 52 -6.58 1.38 9.83
CA ALA A 52 -6.72 0.64 8.58
C ALA A 52 -7.04 -0.83 8.84
N ASP A 53 -7.83 -1.43 7.95
CA ASP A 53 -8.16 -2.86 7.98
C ASP A 53 -6.91 -3.73 7.71
N CYS A 54 -5.96 -3.20 6.94
CA CYS A 54 -4.69 -3.84 6.63
C CYS A 54 -3.55 -2.82 6.68
N THR A 55 -2.47 -3.18 7.39
CA THR A 55 -1.22 -2.42 7.44
C THR A 55 -0.09 -3.20 6.79
N VAL A 56 0.52 -2.62 5.76
CA VAL A 56 1.67 -3.18 5.04
C VAL A 56 2.92 -2.41 5.45
N LYS A 57 3.83 -3.06 6.17
CA LYS A 57 5.10 -2.50 6.62
C LYS A 57 6.21 -2.91 5.64
N LEU A 58 6.91 -1.93 5.09
CA LEU A 58 8.03 -2.12 4.18
C LEU A 58 8.84 -0.82 4.04
N THR A 59 10.06 -0.91 3.52
CA THR A 59 10.89 0.25 3.17
C THR A 59 10.42 0.89 1.86
N LEU A 60 10.67 2.18 1.64
CA LEU A 60 10.44 2.85 0.35
C LEU A 60 11.19 2.18 -0.82
N GLU A 61 12.38 1.62 -0.57
CA GLU A 61 13.15 0.87 -1.57
C GLU A 61 12.39 -0.39 -2.05
N ASN A 62 11.96 -1.24 -1.12
CA ASN A 62 11.15 -2.42 -1.46
C ASN A 62 9.85 -2.03 -2.15
N PHE A 63 9.19 -0.95 -1.72
CA PHE A 63 8.00 -0.44 -2.41
C PHE A 63 8.29 -0.08 -3.86
N ASN A 64 9.40 0.64 -4.14
CA ASN A 64 9.81 0.92 -5.53
C ASN A 64 10.01 -0.36 -6.35
N LYS A 65 10.71 -1.35 -5.78
CA LYS A 65 10.95 -2.62 -6.47
C LYS A 65 9.66 -3.37 -6.76
N LEU A 66 8.68 -3.34 -5.86
CA LEU A 66 7.35 -3.89 -6.10
C LEU A 66 6.66 -3.17 -7.27
N MET A 67 6.65 -1.83 -7.23
CA MET A 67 6.04 -1.01 -8.27
C MET A 67 6.64 -1.20 -9.66
N ASN A 68 7.94 -1.51 -9.73
CA ASN A 68 8.65 -1.74 -10.99
C ASN A 68 8.63 -3.21 -11.44
N GLY A 69 8.01 -4.12 -10.66
CA GLY A 69 8.01 -5.55 -10.93
C GLY A 69 9.36 -6.25 -10.68
N GLU A 70 10.34 -5.56 -10.11
CA GLU A 70 11.65 -6.10 -9.72
C GLU A 70 11.56 -6.99 -8.45
N MET A 71 10.46 -6.86 -7.71
CA MET A 71 10.14 -7.66 -6.53
C MET A 71 8.72 -8.19 -6.62
N ASN A 72 8.53 -9.47 -6.31
CA ASN A 72 7.20 -10.06 -6.17
C ASN A 72 6.71 -9.95 -4.73
N ALA A 73 5.47 -9.46 -4.54
CA ALA A 73 4.88 -9.23 -3.22
C ALA A 73 4.81 -10.50 -2.35
N MET A 74 4.42 -11.65 -2.91
CA MET A 74 4.35 -12.92 -2.20
C MET A 74 5.72 -13.39 -1.75
N GLY A 75 6.73 -13.34 -2.64
CA GLY A 75 8.11 -13.68 -2.30
C GLY A 75 8.70 -12.76 -1.24
N ALA A 76 8.44 -11.46 -1.35
CA ALA A 76 8.91 -10.46 -0.39
C ALA A 76 8.28 -10.62 1.00
N PHE A 77 6.99 -10.97 1.06
CA PHE A 77 6.30 -11.32 2.31
C PHE A 77 6.91 -12.57 2.95
N MET A 78 7.11 -13.64 2.18
CA MET A 78 7.73 -14.88 2.68
C MET A 78 9.17 -14.66 3.18
N MET A 79 9.92 -13.75 2.55
CA MET A 79 11.28 -13.37 2.98
C MET A 79 11.31 -12.36 4.15
N GLY A 80 10.16 -11.91 4.64
CA GLY A 80 10.06 -10.91 5.71
C GLY A 80 10.41 -9.48 5.30
N LYS A 81 10.57 -9.20 3.99
CA LYS A 81 10.81 -7.85 3.44
C LYS A 81 9.55 -6.99 3.43
N ILE A 82 8.40 -7.64 3.48
CA ILE A 82 7.08 -7.04 3.68
C ILE A 82 6.45 -7.74 4.87
N LYS A 83 5.91 -6.96 5.81
CA LYS A 83 5.10 -7.50 6.89
C LYS A 83 3.68 -6.96 6.76
N VAL A 84 2.71 -7.86 6.83
CA VAL A 84 1.28 -7.52 6.79
C VAL A 84 0.70 -7.73 8.18
N GLU A 85 -0.08 -6.76 8.65
CA GLU A 85 -0.84 -6.81 9.90
C GLU A 85 -2.30 -6.49 9.60
N GLY A 86 -3.24 -7.15 10.29
CA GLY A 86 -4.68 -7.01 10.02
C GLY A 86 -5.21 -8.06 9.04
N ASP A 87 -6.13 -7.66 8.17
CA ASP A 87 -6.78 -8.54 7.21
C ASP A 87 -5.86 -8.87 6.01
N ILE A 88 -5.25 -10.04 6.06
CA ILE A 88 -4.33 -10.55 5.03
C ILE A 88 -5.03 -10.74 3.67
N SER A 89 -6.36 -10.94 3.64
CA SER A 89 -7.09 -11.07 2.37
C SER A 89 -6.99 -9.79 1.53
N ILE A 90 -6.78 -8.64 2.17
CA ILE A 90 -6.55 -7.35 1.52
C ILE A 90 -5.15 -7.30 0.88
N ALA A 91 -4.14 -7.92 1.49
CA ALA A 91 -2.78 -7.95 0.93
C ALA A 91 -2.71 -8.74 -0.39
N THR A 92 -3.53 -9.78 -0.53
CA THR A 92 -3.68 -10.51 -1.80
C THR A 92 -4.31 -9.62 -2.88
N LYS A 93 -5.31 -8.80 -2.52
CA LYS A 93 -5.92 -7.83 -3.46
C LYS A 93 -4.93 -6.73 -3.87
N LEU A 94 -4.11 -6.25 -2.95
CA LEU A 94 -3.04 -5.28 -3.22
C LEU A 94 -2.04 -5.80 -4.26
N SER A 95 -1.72 -7.09 -4.25
CA SER A 95 -0.85 -7.71 -5.26
C SER A 95 -1.44 -7.66 -6.68
N ASN A 96 -2.74 -7.39 -6.83
CA ASN A 96 -3.38 -7.18 -8.14
C ASN A 96 -3.48 -5.69 -8.52
N LEU A 97 -3.19 -4.77 -7.60
CA LEU A 97 -3.12 -3.33 -7.89
C LEU A 97 -1.75 -2.90 -8.41
N PHE A 98 -0.69 -3.60 -8.00
CA PHE A 98 0.70 -3.31 -8.32
C PHE A 98 1.27 -4.32 -9.32
#